data_AF-A0A6M5J6U9-F1
#
_entry.id   AF-A0A6M5J6U9-F1
#
_cell.length_a   1.000
_cell.length_b   1.000
_cell.length_c   1.000
_cell.angle_alpha   90.00
_cell.angle_beta   90.00
_cell.angle_gamma   90.00
#
_symmetry.space_group_name_H-M   'P 1'
#
loop_
_entity.id
_entity.type
_entity.pdbx_description
1 polymer ?
#
loop_
_entity_poly.entity_id
_entity_poly.type
_entity_poly.pdbx_seq_one_letter_code
_entity_poly.pdbx_strand_id
1 'polypeptide(L)'
;MSRLHGDDAELTERDAALIKAMIDRGDKNETIAAYFGVNQRAISHVRTGKKFEGINAASIAILPPPGPYGVDPIYVRFYQTMTKVNSLWEKRKLSAAKELLERALKNPVFTEDISEIDTEFSDICRDEYGINVAI
;
A
#
# COMPACT_ATOMS: atom_id res chain seq x y z
N MET A 1 5.66 -29.94 -12.87
CA MET A 1 5.55 -28.70 -12.07
C MET A 1 6.04 -27.52 -12.90
N SER A 2 5.15 -26.57 -13.23
CA SER A 2 5.41 -25.53 -14.23
C SER A 2 6.00 -24.25 -13.61
N ARG A 3 7.34 -24.16 -13.54
CA ARG A 3 8.12 -23.03 -12.94
C ARG A 3 7.84 -21.67 -13.56
N LEU A 4 7.36 -20.68 -12.79
CA LEU A 4 7.38 -19.26 -13.20
C LEU A 4 8.69 -18.65 -12.68
N HIS A 5 9.62 -18.33 -13.57
CA HIS A 5 10.81 -17.55 -13.23
C HIS A 5 10.39 -16.11 -12.91
N GLY A 6 10.65 -15.61 -11.70
CA GLY A 6 10.38 -14.21 -11.36
C GLY A 6 10.53 -13.83 -9.91
N ASP A 7 9.77 -14.45 -9.00
CA ASP A 7 9.70 -14.05 -7.58
C ASP A 7 9.69 -15.29 -6.69
N ASP A 8 10.21 -15.19 -5.46
CA ASP A 8 10.52 -16.28 -4.52
C ASP A 8 9.31 -17.09 -3.97
N ALA A 9 8.13 -16.99 -4.59
CA ALA A 9 6.94 -17.77 -4.23
C ALA A 9 6.43 -18.58 -5.44
N GLU A 10 6.55 -19.90 -5.36
CA GLU A 10 6.00 -20.82 -6.36
C GLU A 10 4.47 -20.92 -6.22
N LEU A 11 3.71 -20.50 -7.24
CA LEU A 11 2.28 -20.79 -7.33
C LEU A 11 2.06 -22.29 -7.47
N THR A 12 1.22 -22.86 -6.60
CA THR A 12 0.79 -24.27 -6.65
C THR A 12 -0.46 -24.44 -7.51
N GLU A 13 -0.84 -25.70 -7.78
CA GLU A 13 -2.11 -26.02 -8.44
C GLU A 13 -3.32 -25.55 -7.61
N ARG A 14 -3.21 -25.60 -6.28
CA ARG A 14 -4.25 -25.08 -5.37
C ARG A 14 -4.38 -23.57 -5.49
N ASP A 15 -3.25 -22.85 -5.58
CA ASP A 15 -3.26 -21.40 -5.79
C ASP A 15 -3.85 -21.06 -7.15
N ALA A 16 -3.52 -21.82 -8.20
CA ALA A 16 -4.10 -21.64 -9.52
C ALA A 16 -5.63 -21.80 -9.52
N ALA A 17 -6.17 -22.78 -8.78
CA ALA A 17 -7.61 -22.96 -8.62
C ALA A 17 -8.27 -21.73 -7.96
N LEU A 18 -7.66 -21.19 -6.91
CA LEU A 18 -8.11 -19.96 -6.24
C LEU A 18 -8.00 -18.74 -7.15
N ILE A 19 -6.87 -18.57 -7.85
CA ILE A 19 -6.65 -17.47 -8.81
C ILE A 19 -7.73 -17.50 -9.90
N LYS A 20 -8.04 -18.67 -10.47
CA LYS A 20 -9.11 -18.80 -11.47
C LYS A 20 -10.46 -18.38 -10.90
N ALA A 21 -10.80 -18.82 -9.69
CA ALA A 21 -12.04 -18.40 -9.03
C ALA A 21 -12.07 -16.88 -8.74
N MET A 22 -10.94 -16.27 -8.39
CA MET A 22 -10.83 -14.81 -8.21
C MET A 22 -10.97 -14.06 -9.54
N ILE A 23 -10.42 -14.61 -10.63
CA ILE A 23 -10.61 -14.09 -12.00
C ILE A 23 -12.08 -14.15 -12.40
N ASP A 24 -12.75 -15.28 -12.17
CA ASP A 24 -14.16 -15.49 -12.49
C ASP A 24 -15.08 -14.57 -11.67
N ARG A 25 -14.68 -14.27 -10.42
CA ARG A 25 -15.34 -13.25 -9.58
C ARG A 25 -15.20 -11.83 -10.14
N GLY A 26 -14.21 -11.58 -11.00
CA GLY A 26 -13.93 -10.27 -11.60
C GLY A 26 -12.79 -9.49 -10.95
N ASP A 27 -11.98 -10.13 -10.09
CA ASP A 27 -10.86 -9.46 -9.43
C ASP A 27 -9.78 -9.05 -10.46
N LYS A 28 -9.15 -7.89 -10.24
CA LYS A 28 -8.06 -7.38 -11.08
C LYS A 28 -6.78 -8.20 -10.89
N ASN A 29 -5.97 -8.34 -11.94
CA ASN A 29 -4.70 -9.07 -11.86
C ASN A 29 -3.76 -8.51 -10.79
N GLU A 30 -3.71 -7.18 -10.64
CA GLU A 30 -2.90 -6.49 -9.63
C GLU A 30 -3.32 -6.86 -8.20
N THR A 31 -4.62 -6.91 -7.97
CA THR A 31 -5.23 -7.25 -6.68
C THR A 31 -4.98 -8.71 -6.32
N ILE A 32 -5.18 -9.63 -7.28
CA ILE A 32 -4.87 -11.06 -7.09
C ILE A 32 -3.37 -11.24 -6.83
N ALA A 33 -2.52 -10.57 -7.61
CA ALA A 33 -1.07 -10.62 -7.46
C ALA A 33 -0.62 -10.17 -6.07
N ALA A 34 -1.19 -9.08 -5.55
CA ALA A 34 -0.93 -8.60 -4.20
C ALA A 34 -1.36 -9.58 -3.11
N TYR A 35 -2.49 -10.28 -3.27
CA TYR A 35 -2.92 -11.32 -2.33
C TYR A 35 -1.94 -12.48 -2.23
N PHE A 36 -1.45 -12.95 -3.39
CA PHE A 36 -0.51 -14.08 -3.46
C PHE A 36 0.96 -13.67 -3.28
N GLY A 37 1.28 -12.37 -3.23
CA GLY A 37 2.65 -11.88 -3.14
C GLY A 37 3.50 -12.21 -4.38
N VAL A 38 2.90 -12.21 -5.57
CA VAL A 38 3.56 -12.59 -6.84
C VAL A 38 3.47 -11.46 -7.87
N ASN A 39 4.29 -11.49 -8.92
CA ASN A 39 4.15 -10.59 -10.06
C ASN A 39 2.77 -10.71 -10.75
N GLN A 40 2.18 -9.59 -11.17
CA GLN A 40 0.98 -9.59 -12.03
C GLN A 40 1.15 -10.39 -13.34
N ARG A 41 2.38 -10.53 -13.86
CA ARG A 41 2.68 -11.40 -15.01
C ARG A 41 2.32 -12.86 -14.73
N ALA A 42 2.52 -13.34 -13.50
CA ALA A 42 2.17 -14.69 -13.09
C ALA A 42 0.65 -14.92 -13.22
N ILE A 43 -0.14 -13.97 -12.73
CA ILE A 43 -1.61 -14.01 -12.81
C ILE A 43 -2.07 -13.97 -14.26
N SER A 44 -1.45 -13.15 -15.11
CA SER A 44 -1.74 -13.11 -16.55
C SER A 44 -1.50 -14.47 -17.22
N HIS A 45 -0.48 -15.24 -16.82
CA HIS A 45 -0.24 -16.59 -17.35
C HIS A 45 -1.30 -17.60 -16.93
N VAL A 46 -1.87 -17.48 -15.72
CA VAL A 46 -3.02 -18.29 -15.29
C VAL A 46 -4.28 -17.89 -16.07
N ARG A 47 -4.52 -16.58 -16.21
CA ARG A 47 -5.69 -16.03 -16.91
C ARG A 47 -5.75 -16.43 -18.38
N THR A 48 -4.62 -16.43 -19.09
CA THR A 48 -4.56 -16.82 -20.50
C THR A 48 -4.50 -18.33 -20.73
N GLY A 49 -4.48 -19.14 -19.66
CA GLY A 49 -4.33 -20.59 -19.76
C GLY A 49 -2.91 -21.05 -20.13
N LYS A 50 -1.93 -20.14 -20.29
CA LYS A 50 -0.52 -20.51 -20.55
C LYS A 50 0.08 -21.38 -19.44
N LYS A 51 -0.47 -21.30 -18.23
CA LYS A 51 -0.16 -22.18 -17.10
C LYS A 51 -1.41 -22.66 -16.39
N PHE A 52 -1.31 -23.87 -15.83
CA PHE A 52 -2.37 -24.51 -15.06
C PHE A 52 -3.67 -24.65 -15.86
N GLU A 53 -3.57 -24.87 -17.17
CA GLU A 53 -4.72 -25.00 -18.08
C GLU A 53 -5.75 -26.01 -17.56
N GLY A 54 -5.30 -27.22 -17.19
CA GLY A 54 -6.15 -28.30 -16.70
C GLY A 54 -6.65 -28.18 -15.26
N ILE A 55 -6.34 -27.10 -14.53
CA ILE A 55 -6.82 -26.90 -13.16
C ILE A 55 -8.18 -26.21 -13.18
N ASN A 56 -9.18 -26.80 -12.52
CA ASN A 56 -10.50 -26.19 -12.39
C ASN A 56 -10.49 -25.05 -11.36
N ALA A 57 -11.35 -24.05 -11.57
CA ALA A 57 -11.56 -23.00 -10.60
C ALA A 57 -12.06 -23.57 -9.27
N ALA A 58 -11.56 -23.00 -8.17
CA ALA A 58 -12.03 -23.29 -6.83
C ALA A 58 -13.50 -22.88 -6.63
N SER A 59 -14.16 -23.48 -5.63
CA SER A 59 -15.49 -23.04 -5.21
C SER A 59 -15.47 -21.61 -4.66
N ILE A 60 -16.53 -20.84 -4.93
CA ILE A 60 -16.66 -19.47 -4.42
C ILE A 60 -16.63 -19.41 -2.88
N ALA A 61 -17.10 -20.46 -2.22
CA ALA A 61 -17.18 -20.54 -0.75
C ALA A 61 -15.81 -20.51 -0.05
N ILE A 62 -14.71 -20.74 -0.76
CA ILE A 62 -13.35 -20.76 -0.21
C ILE A 62 -12.49 -19.58 -0.66
N LEU A 63 -13.09 -18.61 -1.38
CA LEU A 63 -12.40 -17.40 -1.79
C LEU A 63 -12.15 -16.47 -0.60
N PRO A 64 -11.00 -15.76 -0.57
CA PRO A 64 -10.82 -14.63 0.35
C PRO A 64 -11.88 -13.54 0.09
N PRO A 65 -12.24 -12.72 1.10
CA PRO A 65 -13.18 -11.62 0.93
C PRO A 65 -12.71 -10.65 -0.16
N PRO A 66 -13.58 -10.22 -1.08
CA PRO A 66 -13.19 -9.29 -2.13
C PRO A 66 -12.68 -7.99 -1.50
N GLY A 67 -11.51 -7.54 -1.90
CA GLY A 67 -10.95 -6.28 -1.45
C GLY A 67 -9.87 -5.80 -2.39
N PRO A 68 -9.40 -4.55 -2.23
CA PRO A 68 -8.04 -4.24 -2.59
C PRO A 68 -7.11 -4.98 -1.61
N TYR A 69 -6.58 -6.13 -2.03
CA TYR A 69 -5.40 -6.70 -1.37
C TYR A 69 -4.22 -5.81 -1.79
N GLY A 70 -3.62 -5.13 -0.83
CA GLY A 70 -2.59 -4.13 -1.07
C GLY A 70 -1.74 -3.93 0.16
N VAL A 71 -0.71 -3.10 0.02
CA VAL A 71 0.14 -2.66 1.12
C VAL A 71 -0.72 -2.08 2.25
N ASP A 72 -0.40 -2.46 3.49
CA ASP A 72 -1.11 -1.96 4.67
C ASP A 72 -1.20 -0.42 4.60
N PRO A 73 -2.40 0.17 4.76
CA PRO A 73 -2.56 1.62 4.82
C PRO A 73 -1.59 2.29 5.81
N ILE A 74 -1.24 1.61 6.90
CA ILE A 74 -0.24 2.07 7.88
C ILE A 74 1.12 2.26 7.22
N TYR A 75 1.58 1.30 6.41
CA TYR A 75 2.85 1.40 5.69
C TYR A 75 2.83 2.56 4.69
N VAL A 76 1.77 2.66 3.87
CA VAL A 76 1.65 3.74 2.87
C VAL A 76 1.74 5.11 3.53
N ARG A 77 1.00 5.28 4.63
CA ARG A 77 0.92 6.53 5.36
C ARG A 77 2.25 6.91 6.02
N PHE A 78 2.96 5.93 6.58
CA PHE A 78 4.29 6.15 7.14
C PHE A 78 5.26 6.69 6.08
N TYR A 79 5.30 6.07 4.89
CA TYR A 79 6.18 6.53 3.81
C TYR A 79 5.84 7.93 3.32
N GLN A 80 4.55 8.25 3.15
CA GLN A 80 4.11 9.62 2.80
C GLN A 80 4.57 10.65 3.84
N THR A 81 4.46 10.29 5.12
CA THR A 81 4.94 11.12 6.23
C THR A 81 6.44 11.36 6.13
N MET A 82 7.22 10.30 5.89
CA MET A 82 8.68 10.42 5.70
C MET A 82 9.05 11.25 4.46
N THR A 83 8.29 11.14 3.36
CA THR A 83 8.47 12.03 2.20
C THR A 83 8.25 13.49 2.56
N LYS A 84 7.24 13.81 3.38
CA LYS A 84 7.03 15.17 3.89
C LYS A 84 8.18 15.62 4.78
N VAL A 85 8.68 14.76 5.68
CA VAL A 85 9.86 15.04 6.52
C VAL A 85 11.07 15.38 5.65
N ASN A 86 11.34 14.60 4.60
CA ASN A 86 12.41 14.90 3.64
C ASN A 86 12.23 16.27 2.97
N SER A 87 11.01 16.60 2.54
CA SER A 87 10.73 17.91 1.95
C SER A 87 10.97 19.07 2.92
N LEU A 88 10.74 18.86 4.23
CA LEU A 88 11.00 19.86 5.27
C LEU A 88 12.50 19.99 5.52
N TRP A 89 13.24 18.89 5.48
CA TRP A 89 14.71 18.90 5.55
C TRP A 89 15.32 19.69 4.39
N GLU A 90 14.87 19.46 3.16
CA GLU A 90 15.33 20.20 1.98
C GLU A 90 15.06 21.71 2.10
N LYS A 91 13.90 22.08 2.67
CA LYS A 91 13.50 23.46 2.95
C LYS A 91 14.17 24.08 4.18
N ARG A 92 15.13 23.38 4.81
CA ARG A 92 15.82 23.79 6.05
C ARG A 92 14.88 24.01 7.26
N LYS A 93 13.65 23.49 7.23
CA LYS A 93 12.70 23.56 8.35
C LYS A 93 12.93 22.41 9.34
N LEU A 94 14.07 22.45 10.02
CA LEU A 94 14.58 21.32 10.82
C LEU A 94 13.72 21.01 12.06
N SER A 95 13.16 22.04 12.70
CA SER A 95 12.27 21.87 13.87
C SER A 95 10.99 21.11 13.50
N ALA A 96 10.30 21.57 12.46
CA ALA A 96 9.08 20.93 11.95
C ALA A 96 9.34 19.52 11.43
N ALA A 97 10.47 19.29 10.75
CA ALA A 97 10.84 17.95 10.28
C ALA A 97 11.04 16.98 11.47
N LYS A 98 11.74 17.43 12.51
CA LYS A 98 11.99 16.64 13.72
C LYS A 98 10.69 16.31 14.45
N GLU A 99 9.81 17.29 14.63
CA GLU A 99 8.53 17.08 15.30
C GLU A 99 7.65 16.07 14.57
N LEU A 100 7.53 16.21 13.24
CA LEU A 100 6.74 15.28 12.42
C LEU A 100 7.29 13.85 12.48
N LEU A 101 8.61 13.69 12.48
CA LEU A 101 9.27 12.39 12.64
C LEU A 101 9.02 11.79 14.02
N GLU A 102 9.17 12.57 15.10
CA GLU A 102 8.93 12.09 16.46
C GLU A 102 7.47 11.71 16.68
N ARG A 103 6.53 12.48 16.10
CA ARG A 103 5.10 12.13 16.08
C ARG A 103 4.91 10.81 15.35
N ALA A 104 5.48 10.67 14.14
CA ALA A 104 5.38 9.47 13.32
C ALA A 104 5.82 8.19 14.05
N LEU A 105 6.90 8.27 14.82
CA LEU A 105 7.46 7.15 15.56
C LEU A 105 6.67 6.79 16.83
N LYS A 106 5.98 7.75 17.46
CA LYS A 106 5.21 7.51 18.68
C LYS A 106 3.87 6.81 18.44
N ASN A 107 3.21 7.09 17.32
CA ASN A 107 1.95 6.43 16.97
C ASN A 107 1.86 6.16 15.46
N PRO A 108 2.34 5.03 14.95
CA PRO A 108 2.32 4.74 13.51
C PRO A 108 0.90 4.64 12.93
N VAL A 109 -0.13 4.46 13.77
CA VAL A 109 -1.54 4.37 13.39
C VAL A 109 -2.17 5.77 13.49
N PHE A 110 -1.78 6.69 12.60
CA PHE A 110 -2.47 7.98 12.53
C PHE A 110 -3.86 7.80 11.92
N THR A 111 -4.87 8.42 12.55
CA THR A 111 -6.26 8.53 12.06
C THR A 111 -6.66 9.94 11.59
N GLU A 112 -5.84 10.98 11.79
CA GLU A 112 -6.25 12.39 11.50
C GLU A 112 -5.74 12.89 10.15
N ASP A 113 -6.58 13.54 9.36
CA ASP A 113 -6.29 13.91 7.97
C ASP A 113 -5.02 14.77 7.82
N ILE A 114 -4.11 14.37 6.92
CA ILE A 114 -2.81 15.05 6.70
C ILE A 114 -3.01 16.48 6.17
N SER A 115 -4.19 16.78 5.61
CA SER A 115 -4.60 18.13 5.20
C SER A 115 -4.80 19.11 6.36
N GLU A 116 -5.06 18.64 7.57
CA GLU A 116 -5.27 19.50 8.74
C GLU A 116 -3.94 20.02 9.30
N ILE A 117 -2.85 19.29 9.10
CA ILE A 117 -1.50 19.66 9.57
C ILE A 117 -0.98 20.91 8.85
N ASP A 118 -1.28 21.10 7.57
CA ASP A 118 -0.92 22.33 6.85
C ASP A 118 -1.72 23.55 7.35
N THR A 119 -2.87 23.34 8.03
CA THR A 119 -3.72 24.40 8.58
C THR A 119 -3.31 24.77 10.00
N GLU A 120 -3.09 23.79 10.89
CA GLU A 120 -2.67 24.01 12.29
C GLU A 120 -1.29 24.71 12.38
N PHE A 121 -0.34 24.39 11.50
CA PHE A 121 0.98 25.03 11.51
C PHE A 121 0.97 26.50 11.07
N SER A 122 -0.08 26.96 10.37
CA SER A 122 -0.22 28.37 10.00
C SER A 122 -0.70 29.25 11.16
N ASP A 123 -1.37 28.64 12.15
CA ASP A 123 -1.91 29.34 13.32
C ASP A 123 -0.99 29.27 14.55
N ILE A 124 -0.12 28.24 14.66
CA ILE A 124 0.90 28.16 15.72
C ILE A 124 2.01 29.23 15.57
N CYS A 125 2.17 29.82 14.39
CA CYS A 125 3.17 30.87 14.11
C CYS A 125 2.60 32.31 14.13
N ARG A 126 1.48 32.55 14.81
CA ARG A 126 0.90 33.89 14.97
C ARG A 126 0.92 34.30 16.44
N ASP A 127 1.56 35.42 16.74
CA ASP A 127 1.44 36.05 18.05
C ASP A 127 0.09 36.78 18.19
N GLU A 128 -0.17 37.36 19.36
CA GLU A 128 -1.38 38.13 19.70
C GLU A 128 -1.64 39.33 18.76
N TYR A 129 -0.71 39.65 17.84
CA TYR A 129 -0.84 40.71 16.83
C TYR A 129 -0.82 40.18 15.38
N GLY A 130 -0.80 38.85 15.17
CA GLY A 130 -0.89 38.22 13.85
C GLY A 130 0.37 38.38 12.98
N ILE A 131 1.54 38.67 13.56
CA ILE A 131 2.78 38.85 12.83
C ILE A 131 3.61 37.55 12.86
N ASN A 132 4.12 37.17 11.68
CA ASN A 132 4.88 35.94 11.47
C ASN A 132 6.31 36.16 12.00
N VAL A 133 6.62 35.65 13.20
CA VAL A 133 7.96 35.80 13.79
C VAL A 133 8.89 34.75 13.19
N ALA A 134 9.48 35.08 12.05
CA ALA A 134 10.63 34.37 11.49
C ALA A 134 11.89 35.20 11.74
N ILE A 135 12.74 34.73 12.66
CA ILE A 135 14.20 34.96 12.64
C ILE A 135 14.85 33.59 12.56
#